data_AF-A0A7K4F185-F1
#
_entry.id   AF-A0A7K4F185-F1
#
_cell.length_a   1.000
_cell.length_b   1.000
_cell.length_c   1.000
_cell.angle_alpha   90.00
_cell.angle_beta   90.00
_cell.angle_gamma   90.00
#
_symmetry.space_group_name_H-M   'P 1'
#
loop_
_entity.id
_entity.type
_entity.pdbx_description
1 polymer ?
#
loop_
_entity_poly.entity_id
_entity_poly.type
_entity_poly.pdbx_seq_one_letter_code
_entity_poly.pdbx_strand_id
1 'polypeptide(L)' 'LGLAICKGIIDNHFGKISVQSEINKGAEFSFTLPKSNNQKKSAINNT' A
#
# COMPACT_ATOMS: atom_id res chain seq x y z
N LEU A 1 -0.76 9.36 -17.42
CA LEU A 1 0.20 8.24 -17.52
C LEU A 1 0.64 7.73 -16.14
N GLY A 2 1.08 8.60 -15.22
CA GLY A 2 1.60 8.20 -13.90
C GLY A 2 0.71 7.25 -13.10
N LEU A 3 -0.59 7.53 -12.98
CA LEU A 3 -1.50 6.68 -12.20
C LEU A 3 -1.69 5.27 -12.79
N ALA A 4 -1.60 5.13 -14.11
CA ALA A 4 -1.66 3.81 -14.77
C ALA A 4 -0.39 2.98 -14.45
N ILE A 5 0.77 3.64 -14.39
CA ILE A 5 2.03 3.03 -13.95
C ILE A 5 1.92 2.62 -12.48
N CYS A 6 1.44 3.51 -11.61
CA CYS A 6 1.22 3.21 -10.19
C CYS A 6 0.30 2.01 -10.01
N LYS A 7 -0.82 1.94 -10.76
CA LYS A 7 -1.73 0.81 -10.71
C LYS A 7 -1.05 -0.50 -11.13
N GLY A 8 -0.29 -0.49 -12.22
CA GLY A 8 0.47 -1.67 -12.65
C GLY A 8 1.48 -2.14 -11.60
N ILE A 9 2.16 -1.21 -10.92
CA ILE A 9 3.08 -1.54 -9.81
C ILE A 9 2.29 -2.17 -8.64
N ILE A 10 1.19 -1.56 -8.21
CA ILE A 10 0.40 -2.00 -7.06
C ILE A 10 -0.24 -3.37 -7.32
N ASP A 11 -0.81 -3.58 -8.51
CA ASP A 11 -1.42 -4.85 -8.92
C ASP A 11 -0.38 -5.99 -8.92
N ASN A 12 0.84 -5.73 -9.44
CA ASN A 12 1.94 -6.70 -9.43
C ASN A 12 2.45 -7.05 -8.02
N HIS A 13 2.21 -6.20 -7.03
CA HIS A 13 2.54 -6.45 -5.62
C HIS A 13 1.33 -6.95 -4.82
N PHE A 14 0.26 -7.42 -5.48
CA PHE A 14 -0.97 -7.90 -4.86
C PHE A 14 -1.64 -6.88 -3.93
N GLY A 15 -1.43 -5.60 -4.25
CA GLY A 15 -2.00 -4.48 -3.52
C GLY A 15 -3.39 -4.09 -4.01
N LYS A 16 -3.91 -3.01 -3.44
CA LYS A 16 -5.15 -2.36 -3.87
C LYS A 16 -4.94 -0.86 -3.95
N ILE A 17 -5.64 -0.18 -4.85
CA ILE A 17 -5.67 1.28 -4.95
C ILE A 17 -7.12 1.78 -5.00
N SER A 18 -7.41 2.88 -4.33
CA SER A 18 -8.70 3.55 -4.30
C SER A 18 -8.53 5.06 -4.46
N VAL A 19 -9.56 5.72 -4.98
CA VAL A 19 -9.61 7.17 -5.10
C VAL A 19 -10.87 7.69 -4.44
N GLN A 20 -10.75 8.78 -3.68
CA GLN A 20 -11.86 9.55 -3.14
C GLN A 20 -11.67 10.98 -3.58
N SER A 21 -12.71 11.62 -4.12
CA SER A 21 -12.63 13.01 -4.55
C SER A 21 -13.78 13.81 -3.98
N GLU A 22 -13.48 15.03 -3.56
CA GLU A 22 -14.47 15.98 -3.09
C GLU A 22 -14.40 17.25 -3.94
N ILE A 23 -15.57 17.72 -4.38
CA ILE A 23 -15.73 18.92 -5.19
C ILE A 23 -15.08 20.10 -4.47
N ASN A 24 -14.27 20.88 -5.18
CA ASN A 24 -13.52 22.03 -4.64
C ASN A 24 -12.48 21.71 -3.55
N LYS A 25 -12.18 20.44 -3.26
CA LYS A 25 -11.09 20.05 -2.32
C LYS A 25 -10.00 19.20 -2.94
N GLY A 26 -10.31 18.49 -4.03
CA GLY A 26 -9.35 17.68 -4.78
C GLY A 26 -9.63 16.19 -4.67
N ALA A 27 -8.58 15.38 -4.83
CA ALA A 27 -8.67 13.93 -4.81
C ALA A 27 -7.57 13.32 -3.94
N GLU A 28 -7.97 12.36 -3.11
CA GLU A 28 -7.10 11.49 -2.33
C GLU A 28 -6.94 10.14 -3.04
N PHE A 29 -5.70 9.72 -3.21
CA PHE A 29 -5.35 8.41 -3.76
C PHE A 29 -4.69 7.58 -2.65
N SER A 30 -5.32 6.47 -2.29
CA SER A 30 -4.84 5.58 -1.23
C SER A 30 -4.52 4.22 -1.82
N PHE A 31 -3.44 3.59 -1.38
CA PHE A 31 -3.10 2.22 -1.77
C PHE A 31 -2.66 1.38 -0.58
N THR A 32 -2.77 0.07 -0.71
CA THR A 32 -2.34 -0.90 0.28
C THR A 32 -1.50 -1.98 -0.38
N LEU A 33 -0.51 -2.48 0.35
CA LEU A 33 0.32 -3.63 -0.05
C LEU A 33 0.31 -4.68 1.07
N PRO A 34 0.30 -5.98 0.75
CA PRO A 34 0.48 -7.01 1.75
C PRO A 34 1.81 -6.83 2.48
N LYS A 35 1.77 -6.79 3.81
CA LYS A 35 2.99 -6.79 4.61
C LYS A 35 3.60 -8.17 4.59
N SER A 36 4.88 -8.26 4.19
CA SER A 36 5.61 -9.53 4.30
C SER A 36 5.67 -9.94 5.78
N ASN A 37 5.33 -11.20 6.05
CA ASN A 37 5.29 -11.79 7.39
C ASN A 37 6.69 -12.10 7.92
N ASN A 38 7.64 -11.19 7.70
CA ASN A 38 8.97 -11.25 8.27
C ASN A 38 8.86 -10.83 9.74
N GLN A 39 8.32 -11.76 10.54
CA GLN A 39 8.35 -11.67 11.99
C GLN A 39 9.80 -11.41 12.36
N LYS A 40 10.10 -10.23 12.91
CA LYS A 40 11.28 -10.08 13.74
C LYS A 40 11.11 -11.05 14.92
N LYS A 41 11.55 -12.29 14.76
CA LYS A 41 12.02 -13.14 15.86
C LYS A 41 13.29 -12.47 16.41
N SER A 42 13.11 -11.36 17.10
CA SER A 42 14.18 -10.70 17.86
C SER A 42 13.58 -10.18 19.17
N ALA A 43 13.04 -11.12 19.92
CA ALA A 43 13.04 -11.11 21.36
C ALA A 43 13.00 -12.59 21.77
N ILE A 44 14.16 -13.25 21.65
CA ILE A 44 14.41 -14.40 22.52
C ILE A 44 14.75 -13.78 23.88
N ASN A 45 13.77 -13.80 24.77
CA ASN A 45 13.95 -13.56 26.19
C ASN A 45 14.93 -14.63 26.67
N ASN A 46 16.18 -14.26 26.94
CA ASN A 46 17.11 -15.16 27.61
C ASN A 46 17.03 -14.88 29.11
N THR A 47 16.75 -15.96 29.84
CA THR A 47 16.98 -16.18 31.26
C THR A 47 18.31 -15.60 31.74
#